data_AF-A0A412X2V3-F1
#
_entry.id   AF-A0A412X2V3-F1
#
_cell.length_a   1.000
_cell.length_b   1.000
_cell.length_c   1.000
_cell.angle_alpha   90.00
_cell.angle_beta   90.00
_cell.angle_gamma   90.00
#
_symmetry.space_group_name_H-M   'P 1'
#
loop_
_entity.id
_entity.type
_entity.pdbx_description
1 polymer ?
#
loop_
_entity_poly.entity_id
_entity_poly.type
_entity_poly.pdbx_seq_one_letter_code
_entity_poly.pdbx_strand_id
1 'polypeptide(L)'
;MNNIAFTLFNPLKDNIETVPNLPGNYIITLREDSNLPNIGIDVTFHTFQGMDVIYTGLAGSSLQDRDVKKHFNGNAGSSTLRKSLGCLFGYELIPRDRNFDKNKKTKFNQEDENQLTIWMKHNLLVFYYPNENYKSLEEKLIQKYNPPLNLDKNHNVVNKEFRQKLSLLRNAEVRLAFSPIPITNINNKFQEVNGIGLYLEIWKQMQPFILAAIRKGQDSKKIGSAIFKNVGNRKSSGYAFRLDISDAVIPVKKGSAVARDLKKVLDANSEFKKIAKGRAITIRMNSDCELFVTTS
;
A
#
# COMPACT_ATOMS: atom_id res chain seq x y z
N MET A 1 -28.89 -14.03 7.22
CA MET A 1 -28.79 -12.58 6.93
C MET A 1 -29.58 -12.32 5.65
N ASN A 2 -30.91 -12.44 5.71
CA ASN A 2 -31.72 -12.36 4.50
C ASN A 2 -31.97 -10.88 4.18
N ASN A 3 -31.57 -10.47 2.97
CA ASN A 3 -31.78 -9.17 2.30
C ASN A 3 -31.15 -7.91 2.92
N ILE A 4 -29.91 -7.96 3.38
CA ILE A 4 -29.12 -6.72 3.53
C ILE A 4 -28.41 -6.43 2.20
N ALA A 5 -28.88 -5.42 1.48
CA ALA A 5 -28.26 -4.93 0.26
C ALA A 5 -27.21 -3.86 0.61
N PHE A 6 -25.93 -4.19 0.40
CA PHE A 6 -24.86 -3.21 0.49
C PHE A 6 -24.70 -2.48 -0.85
N THR A 7 -24.47 -1.17 -0.78
CA THR A 7 -24.16 -0.34 -1.94
C THR A 7 -22.65 -0.27 -2.16
N LEU A 8 -22.22 -0.44 -3.40
CA LEU A 8 -20.82 -0.30 -3.78
C LEU A 8 -20.41 1.18 -3.81
N PHE A 9 -19.22 1.46 -3.29
CA PHE A 9 -18.48 2.68 -3.48
C PHE A 9 -17.09 2.35 -4.03
N ASN A 10 -16.81 2.89 -5.21
CA ASN A 10 -15.54 2.79 -5.90
C ASN A 10 -14.74 4.10 -5.71
N PRO A 11 -13.66 4.08 -4.90
CA PRO A 11 -12.89 5.30 -4.58
C PRO A 11 -12.17 5.95 -5.77
N LEU A 12 -12.13 5.32 -6.94
CA LEU A 12 -11.57 5.89 -8.17
C LEU A 12 -12.64 6.55 -9.07
N LYS A 13 -13.91 6.20 -8.90
CA LYS A 13 -14.98 6.59 -9.84
C LYS A 13 -16.07 7.41 -9.17
N ASP A 14 -16.42 7.06 -7.94
CA ASP A 14 -17.62 7.58 -7.30
C ASP A 14 -17.32 8.83 -6.48
N ASN A 15 -18.25 9.78 -6.51
CA ASN A 15 -18.17 10.95 -5.64
C ASN A 15 -18.55 10.54 -4.20
N ILE A 16 -17.72 10.92 -3.23
CA ILE A 16 -17.96 10.64 -1.81
C ILE A 16 -19.28 11.22 -1.29
N GLU A 17 -19.78 12.28 -1.91
CA GLU A 17 -21.05 12.92 -1.56
C GLU A 17 -22.26 12.00 -1.79
N THR A 18 -22.08 10.94 -2.60
CA THR A 18 -23.12 9.91 -2.82
C THR A 18 -23.26 8.94 -1.63
N VAL A 19 -22.27 8.90 -0.74
CA VAL A 19 -22.32 8.07 0.47
C VAL A 19 -23.16 8.83 1.51
N PRO A 20 -24.18 8.20 2.11
CA PRO A 20 -25.08 8.88 3.02
C PRO A 20 -24.38 9.28 4.32
N ASN A 21 -24.75 10.46 4.83
CA ASN A 21 -24.33 10.96 6.13
C ASN A 21 -25.18 10.33 7.26
N LEU A 22 -25.18 9.00 7.33
CA LEU A 22 -25.96 8.19 8.26
C LEU A 22 -25.07 7.15 8.96
N PRO A 23 -25.43 6.66 10.15
CA PRO A 23 -24.76 5.52 10.76
C PRO A 23 -24.92 4.26 9.91
N GLY A 24 -24.04 3.29 10.11
CA GLY A 24 -24.13 2.02 9.38
C GLY A 24 -22.88 1.16 9.45
N ASN A 25 -22.78 0.21 8.54
CA ASN A 25 -21.63 -0.70 8.41
C ASN A 25 -21.01 -0.62 7.03
N TYR A 26 -19.78 -1.12 6.94
CA TYR A 26 -19.11 -1.29 5.68
C TYR A 26 -18.22 -2.53 5.66
N ILE A 27 -18.03 -3.06 4.46
CA ILE A 27 -17.13 -4.16 4.12
C ILE A 27 -16.10 -3.60 3.14
N ILE A 28 -14.83 -3.88 3.39
CA ILE A 28 -13.72 -3.53 2.50
C ILE A 28 -13.26 -4.81 1.83
N THR A 29 -13.24 -4.79 0.51
CA THR A 29 -12.72 -5.91 -0.29
C THR A 29 -11.48 -5.47 -1.07
N LEU A 30 -10.64 -6.44 -1.41
CA LEU A 30 -9.67 -6.28 -2.49
C LEU A 30 -10.43 -6.30 -3.82
N ARG A 31 -9.96 -5.51 -4.79
CA ARG A 31 -10.35 -5.71 -6.19
C ARG A 31 -9.83 -7.06 -6.69
N GLU A 32 -10.42 -7.52 -7.78
CA GLU A 32 -9.85 -8.59 -8.57
C GLU A 32 -8.37 -8.29 -8.90
N ASP A 33 -7.51 -9.31 -8.79
CA ASP A 33 -6.05 -9.25 -8.94
C ASP A 33 -5.26 -8.41 -7.90
N SER A 34 -5.93 -7.78 -6.94
CA SER A 34 -5.28 -7.10 -5.82
C SER A 34 -4.94 -8.09 -4.70
N ASN A 35 -3.80 -7.89 -4.04
CA ASN A 35 -3.34 -8.73 -2.95
C ASN A 35 -2.93 -7.88 -1.74
N LEU A 36 -3.11 -8.40 -0.52
CA LEU A 36 -2.49 -7.79 0.66
C LEU A 36 -0.96 -7.84 0.56
N PRO A 37 -0.23 -6.89 1.19
CA PRO A 37 1.22 -6.98 1.27
C PRO A 37 1.65 -8.30 1.91
N ASN A 38 2.57 -9.01 1.25
CA ASN A 38 3.05 -10.30 1.72
C ASN A 38 4.03 -10.11 2.89
N ILE A 39 3.66 -10.60 4.06
CA ILE A 39 4.48 -10.58 5.27
C ILE A 39 5.05 -11.97 5.64
N GLY A 40 5.04 -12.91 4.70
CA GLY A 40 5.51 -14.29 4.86
C GLY A 40 4.53 -15.23 5.56
N ILE A 41 3.25 -14.85 5.67
CA ILE A 41 2.17 -15.66 6.25
C ILE A 41 1.00 -15.66 5.28
N ASP A 42 0.56 -16.84 4.88
CA ASP A 42 -0.59 -17.01 4.00
C ASP A 42 -1.89 -16.56 4.69
N VAL A 43 -2.79 -15.98 3.90
CA VAL A 43 -4.07 -15.45 4.39
C VAL A 43 -5.21 -16.16 3.67
N THR A 44 -6.14 -16.69 4.44
CA THR A 44 -7.40 -17.23 3.91
C THR A 44 -8.46 -16.14 3.88
N PHE A 45 -9.05 -15.89 2.72
CA PHE A 45 -10.12 -14.89 2.56
C PHE A 45 -11.49 -15.55 2.47
N HIS A 46 -12.50 -14.88 3.03
CA HIS A 46 -13.88 -15.10 2.63
C HIS A 46 -14.24 -14.04 1.59
N THR A 47 -15.21 -14.34 0.73
CA THR A 47 -15.59 -13.44 -0.35
C THR A 47 -16.94 -12.75 -0.10
N PHE A 48 -17.07 -11.53 -0.61
CA PHE A 48 -18.32 -10.80 -0.74
C PHE A 48 -18.45 -10.31 -2.18
N GLN A 49 -19.53 -10.70 -2.86
CA GLN A 49 -19.72 -10.45 -4.29
C GLN A 49 -18.50 -10.91 -5.14
N GLY A 50 -17.92 -12.06 -4.80
CA GLY A 50 -16.77 -12.63 -5.50
C GLY A 50 -15.42 -12.02 -5.15
N MET A 51 -15.35 -11.03 -4.24
CA MET A 51 -14.11 -10.34 -3.88
C MET A 51 -13.68 -10.61 -2.45
N ASP A 52 -12.37 -10.68 -2.23
CA ASP A 52 -11.77 -11.00 -0.94
C ASP A 52 -12.03 -9.92 0.11
N VAL A 53 -12.72 -10.30 1.19
CA VAL A 53 -13.01 -9.42 2.32
C VAL A 53 -11.78 -9.32 3.21
N ILE A 54 -11.24 -8.10 3.35
CA ILE A 54 -10.06 -7.86 4.18
C ILE A 54 -10.38 -7.19 5.52
N TYR A 55 -11.48 -6.42 5.56
CA TYR A 55 -11.86 -5.64 6.74
C TYR A 55 -13.36 -5.35 6.74
N THR A 56 -13.94 -5.21 7.93
CA THR A 56 -15.29 -4.65 8.12
C THR A 56 -15.32 -3.75 9.34
N GLY A 57 -16.22 -2.77 9.37
CA GLY A 57 -16.34 -1.85 10.48
C GLY A 57 -17.70 -1.18 10.57
N LEU A 58 -17.81 -0.24 11.50
CA LEU A 58 -19.01 0.54 11.76
C LEU A 58 -18.80 2.06 11.75
N ALA A 59 -19.82 2.76 11.26
CA ALA A 59 -19.99 4.19 11.33
C ALA A 59 -21.02 4.51 12.42
N GLY A 60 -20.58 5.08 13.54
CA GLY A 60 -21.50 5.43 14.62
C GLY A 60 -22.30 6.71 14.39
N SER A 61 -21.86 7.55 13.47
CA SER A 61 -22.51 8.83 13.13
C SER A 61 -22.72 8.96 11.64
N SER A 62 -21.69 8.68 10.84
CA SER A 62 -21.68 8.97 9.41
C SER A 62 -20.75 8.04 8.64
N LEU A 63 -21.33 7.26 7.73
CA LEU A 63 -20.60 6.46 6.74
C LEU A 63 -19.73 7.35 5.83
N GLN A 64 -20.25 8.53 5.48
CA GLN A 64 -19.56 9.52 4.67
C GLN A 64 -18.29 10.06 5.36
N ASP A 65 -18.43 10.61 6.57
CA ASP A 65 -17.34 11.31 7.27
C ASP A 65 -16.32 10.36 7.90
N ARG A 66 -16.79 9.28 8.51
CA ARG A 66 -15.90 8.43 9.32
C ARG A 66 -15.15 7.44 8.47
N ASP A 67 -15.79 6.84 7.48
CA ASP A 67 -15.29 5.59 6.93
C ASP A 67 -14.82 5.76 5.49
N VAL A 68 -15.63 6.34 4.61
CA VAL A 68 -15.15 6.59 3.25
C VAL A 68 -14.15 7.75 3.22
N LYS A 69 -14.47 8.89 3.86
CA LYS A 69 -13.60 10.08 3.78
C LYS A 69 -12.27 9.87 4.48
N LYS A 70 -12.26 9.31 5.70
CA LYS A 70 -11.01 9.13 6.45
C LYS A 70 -10.18 7.96 5.96
N HIS A 71 -10.76 6.87 5.45
CA HIS A 71 -9.95 5.78 4.89
C HIS A 71 -9.21 6.22 3.64
N PHE A 72 -9.85 7.00 2.75
CA PHE A 72 -9.25 7.37 1.47
C PHE A 72 -8.64 8.78 1.41
N ASN A 73 -8.93 9.67 2.37
CA ASN A 73 -8.37 11.03 2.41
C ASN A 73 -7.84 11.43 3.81
N GLY A 74 -7.78 10.49 4.77
CA GLY A 74 -7.29 10.74 6.13
C GLY A 74 -5.91 10.14 6.41
N ASN A 75 -5.62 9.89 7.69
CA ASN A 75 -4.38 9.26 8.15
C ASN A 75 -4.64 8.11 9.13
N ALA A 76 -3.63 7.27 9.35
CA ALA A 76 -3.65 6.11 10.24
C ALA A 76 -3.96 6.45 11.71
N GLY A 77 -3.75 7.70 12.13
CA GLY A 77 -4.11 8.17 13.46
C GLY A 77 -5.61 8.33 13.71
N SER A 78 -6.43 8.12 12.69
CA SER A 78 -7.90 8.11 12.76
C SER A 78 -8.55 6.92 12.07
N SER A 79 -7.75 6.03 11.46
CA SER A 79 -8.21 4.87 10.71
C SER A 79 -7.44 3.61 11.10
N THR A 80 -8.15 2.66 11.70
CA THR A 80 -7.61 1.34 12.05
C THR A 80 -7.18 0.55 10.83
N LEU A 81 -7.95 0.64 9.73
CA LEU A 81 -7.63 0.01 8.45
C LEU A 81 -6.30 0.53 7.89
N ARG A 82 -6.16 1.86 7.81
CA ARG A 82 -4.92 2.49 7.33
C ARG A 82 -3.72 2.06 8.19
N LYS A 83 -3.88 2.12 9.52
CA LYS A 83 -2.83 1.68 10.44
C LYS A 83 -2.42 0.22 10.20
N SER A 84 -3.37 -0.69 10.00
CA SER A 84 -3.05 -2.08 9.67
C SER A 84 -2.31 -2.20 8.34
N LEU A 85 -2.83 -1.58 7.27
CA LEU A 85 -2.23 -1.68 5.94
C LEU A 85 -0.82 -1.08 5.89
N GLY A 86 -0.60 0.12 6.44
CA GLY A 86 0.74 0.72 6.43
C GLY A 86 1.77 -0.09 7.22
N CYS A 87 1.38 -0.73 8.33
CA CYS A 87 2.25 -1.66 9.03
C CYS A 87 2.58 -2.92 8.20
N LEU A 88 1.65 -3.43 7.39
CA LEU A 88 1.93 -4.52 6.45
C LEU A 88 2.90 -4.10 5.34
N PHE A 89 2.87 -2.82 4.93
CA PHE A 89 3.87 -2.24 4.02
C PHE A 89 5.23 -1.95 4.68
N GLY A 90 5.34 -2.12 6.01
CA GLY A 90 6.55 -1.81 6.76
C GLY A 90 6.75 -0.31 7.03
N TYR A 91 5.71 0.51 6.91
CA TYR A 91 5.79 1.94 7.22
C TYR A 91 5.97 2.19 8.71
N GLU A 92 6.74 3.23 9.03
CA GLU A 92 7.10 3.58 10.40
C GLU A 92 6.01 4.44 11.06
N LEU A 93 5.59 4.02 12.26
CA LEU A 93 4.63 4.76 13.06
C LEU A 93 5.32 5.90 13.81
N ILE A 94 4.87 7.12 13.56
CA ILE A 94 5.30 8.32 14.28
C ILE A 94 4.19 8.85 15.20
N PRO A 95 4.52 9.61 16.25
CA PRO A 95 3.52 10.33 17.04
C PRO A 95 2.56 11.15 16.17
N ARG A 96 1.26 11.02 16.42
CA ARG A 96 0.24 11.73 15.63
C ARG A 96 0.22 13.23 15.90
N ASP A 97 0.40 13.57 17.17
CA ASP A 97 0.33 14.93 17.69
C ASP A 97 1.24 15.07 18.93
N ARG A 98 1.42 16.31 19.41
CA ARG A 98 2.27 16.63 20.56
C ARG A 98 1.79 16.01 21.88
N ASN A 99 0.56 15.50 21.94
CA ASN A 99 -0.02 14.88 23.14
C ASN A 99 0.16 13.36 23.15
N PHE A 100 1.18 12.83 22.47
CA PHE A 100 1.46 11.41 22.36
C PHE A 100 1.56 10.72 23.72
N ASP A 101 2.16 11.36 24.72
CA ASP A 101 2.29 10.77 26.05
C ASP A 101 0.95 10.49 26.72
N LYS A 102 -0.09 11.27 26.38
CA LYS A 102 -1.44 11.12 26.91
C LYS A 102 -2.30 10.18 26.09
N ASN A 103 -2.22 10.26 24.76
CA ASN A 103 -3.17 9.56 23.87
C ASN A 103 -2.59 8.33 23.16
N LYS A 104 -1.25 8.19 23.13
CA LYS A 104 -0.49 7.12 22.44
C LYS A 104 -0.91 6.93 20.96
N LYS A 105 -1.48 7.97 20.33
CA LYS A 105 -1.94 7.91 18.94
C LYS A 105 -0.76 8.11 18.01
N THR A 106 -0.68 7.22 17.02
CA THR A 106 0.36 7.24 15.99
C THR A 106 -0.27 7.36 14.60
N LYS A 107 0.52 7.85 13.65
CA LYS A 107 0.20 7.90 12.21
C LYS A 107 1.46 7.54 11.43
N PHE A 108 1.40 7.47 10.11
CA PHE A 108 2.61 7.42 9.30
C PHE A 108 3.09 8.84 8.95
N ASN A 109 4.33 8.97 8.48
CA ASN A 109 4.77 10.24 7.90
C ASN A 109 3.88 10.61 6.70
N GLN A 110 3.91 11.88 6.29
CA GLN A 110 3.00 12.37 5.26
C GLN A 110 3.15 11.62 3.93
N GLU A 111 4.35 11.15 3.62
CA GLU A 111 4.53 10.38 2.38
C GLU A 111 3.86 9.03 2.46
N ASP A 112 4.15 8.26 3.50
CA ASP A 112 3.61 6.91 3.66
C ASP A 112 2.08 6.96 3.66
N GLU A 113 1.48 8.00 4.24
CA GLU A 113 0.04 8.23 4.13
C GLU A 113 -0.42 8.53 2.69
N ASN A 114 0.34 9.27 1.90
CA ASN A 114 0.01 9.53 0.50
C ASN A 114 0.09 8.24 -0.33
N GLN A 115 1.15 7.44 -0.15
CA GLN A 115 1.31 6.16 -0.83
C GLN A 115 0.21 5.18 -0.46
N LEU A 116 -0.09 5.10 0.83
CA LEU A 116 -1.18 4.28 1.33
C LEU A 116 -2.52 4.71 0.74
N THR A 117 -2.78 6.01 0.63
CA THR A 117 -3.98 6.53 -0.03
C THR A 117 -4.07 6.09 -1.49
N ILE A 118 -3.00 6.25 -2.26
CA ILE A 118 -2.96 5.85 -3.68
C ILE A 118 -3.23 4.34 -3.79
N TRP A 119 -2.52 3.54 -3.01
CA TRP A 119 -2.70 2.08 -3.02
C TRP A 119 -4.12 1.69 -2.64
N MET A 120 -4.68 2.25 -1.57
CA MET A 120 -6.04 1.94 -1.12
C MET A 120 -7.08 2.28 -2.20
N LYS A 121 -7.00 3.45 -2.84
CA LYS A 121 -7.95 3.83 -3.91
C LYS A 121 -7.90 2.84 -5.08
N HIS A 122 -6.69 2.40 -5.46
CA HIS A 122 -6.51 1.48 -6.59
C HIS A 122 -6.90 0.04 -6.27
N ASN A 123 -6.70 -0.43 -5.04
CA ASN A 123 -6.82 -1.85 -4.72
C ASN A 123 -8.07 -2.20 -3.91
N LEU A 124 -8.78 -1.22 -3.35
CA LEU A 124 -9.90 -1.47 -2.46
C LEU A 124 -11.23 -1.01 -3.05
N LEU A 125 -12.27 -1.74 -2.67
CA LEU A 125 -13.66 -1.34 -2.84
C LEU A 125 -14.33 -1.31 -1.47
N VAL A 126 -15.36 -0.46 -1.36
CA VAL A 126 -16.16 -0.36 -0.14
C VAL A 126 -17.60 -0.72 -0.46
N PHE A 127 -18.15 -1.60 0.33
CA PHE A 127 -19.57 -1.90 0.34
C PHE A 127 -20.16 -1.34 1.62
N TYR A 128 -21.10 -0.41 1.54
CA TYR A 128 -21.68 0.23 2.71
C TYR A 128 -23.19 -0.07 2.84
N TYR A 129 -23.68 -0.06 4.07
CA TYR A 129 -25.08 -0.28 4.39
C TYR A 129 -25.51 0.65 5.54
N PRO A 130 -26.31 1.70 5.25
CA PRO A 130 -26.84 2.60 6.27
C PRO A 130 -27.83 1.87 7.17
N ASN A 131 -27.61 1.91 8.48
CA ASN A 131 -28.49 1.29 9.47
C ASN A 131 -28.19 1.76 10.89
N GLU A 132 -29.18 1.72 11.77
CA GLU A 132 -29.04 2.08 13.19
C GLU A 132 -28.53 0.92 14.06
N ASN A 133 -28.72 -0.33 13.62
CA ASN A 133 -28.31 -1.54 14.34
C ASN A 133 -26.84 -1.93 14.11
N TYR A 134 -25.99 -0.94 13.80
CA TYR A 134 -24.67 -1.15 13.22
C TYR A 134 -23.69 -1.88 14.14
N LYS A 135 -23.86 -1.77 15.46
CA LYS A 135 -23.05 -2.49 16.45
C LYS A 135 -23.27 -4.01 16.35
N SER A 136 -24.53 -4.45 16.37
CA SER A 136 -24.89 -5.87 16.27
C SER A 136 -24.51 -6.43 14.90
N LEU A 137 -24.66 -5.64 13.84
CA LEU A 137 -24.32 -6.08 12.50
C LEU A 137 -22.79 -6.21 12.31
N GLU A 138 -21.96 -5.34 12.89
CA GLU A 138 -20.50 -5.46 12.81
C GLU A 138 -20.01 -6.82 13.31
N GLU A 139 -20.48 -7.26 14.48
CA GLU A 139 -20.08 -8.55 15.06
C GLU A 139 -20.49 -9.72 14.16
N LYS A 140 -21.70 -9.65 13.60
CA LYS A 140 -22.18 -10.63 12.62
C LYS A 140 -21.34 -10.65 11.35
N LEU A 141 -20.90 -9.49 10.86
CA LEU A 141 -20.02 -9.39 9.68
C LEU A 141 -18.63 -9.96 9.96
N ILE A 142 -18.04 -9.67 11.13
CA ILE A 142 -16.75 -10.23 11.55
C ILE A 142 -16.83 -11.75 11.66
N GLN A 143 -17.87 -12.28 12.30
CA GLN A 143 -18.08 -13.72 12.42
C GLN A 143 -18.27 -14.39 11.05
N LYS A 144 -19.05 -13.78 10.16
CA LYS A 144 -19.35 -14.34 8.84
C LYS A 144 -18.16 -14.35 7.89
N TYR A 145 -17.42 -13.24 7.80
CA TYR A 145 -16.37 -13.08 6.78
C TYR A 145 -14.95 -13.29 7.32
N ASN A 146 -14.79 -13.41 8.63
CA ASN A 146 -13.48 -13.55 9.29
C ASN A 146 -12.37 -12.67 8.68
N PRO A 147 -12.57 -11.35 8.57
CA PRO A 147 -11.63 -10.48 7.89
C PRO A 147 -10.25 -10.49 8.58
N PRO A 148 -9.15 -10.70 7.85
CA PRO A 148 -7.81 -10.82 8.41
C PRO A 148 -7.30 -9.52 9.06
N LEU A 149 -7.79 -8.34 8.66
CA LEU A 149 -7.33 -7.06 9.23
C LEU A 149 -8.14 -6.61 10.47
N ASN A 150 -9.25 -7.29 10.80
CA ASN A 150 -9.98 -7.04 12.05
C ASN A 150 -9.24 -7.75 13.20
N LEU A 151 -8.46 -6.99 13.97
CA LEU A 151 -7.74 -7.51 15.14
C LEU A 151 -8.64 -7.61 16.37
N ASP A 152 -9.55 -6.65 16.53
CA ASP A 152 -10.51 -6.62 17.62
C ASP A 152 -11.74 -7.47 17.27
N LYS A 153 -12.35 -8.09 18.29
CA LYS A 153 -13.52 -8.99 18.21
C LYS A 153 -13.36 -10.24 17.31
N ASN A 154 -12.26 -10.38 16.58
CA ASN A 154 -12.00 -11.53 15.72
C ASN A 154 -11.15 -12.60 16.43
N HIS A 155 -11.84 -13.56 17.04
CA HIS A 155 -11.24 -14.68 17.77
C HIS A 155 -11.14 -15.99 16.95
N ASN A 156 -11.42 -15.95 15.64
CA ASN A 156 -11.39 -17.14 14.79
C ASN A 156 -9.97 -17.75 14.71
N VAL A 157 -9.83 -19.07 14.73
CA VAL A 157 -8.50 -19.71 14.62
C VAL A 157 -7.84 -19.49 13.25
N VAL A 158 -8.63 -19.34 12.19
CA VAL A 158 -8.16 -19.03 10.84
C VAL A 158 -7.58 -17.62 10.81
N ASN A 159 -6.41 -17.46 10.19
CA ASN A 159 -5.59 -16.24 10.15
C ASN A 159 -5.09 -15.74 11.53
N LYS A 160 -5.17 -16.56 12.59
CA LYS A 160 -4.71 -16.15 13.94
C LYS A 160 -3.25 -15.73 13.95
N GLU A 161 -2.37 -16.49 13.29
CA GLU A 161 -0.95 -16.19 13.18
C GLU A 161 -0.71 -14.84 12.46
N PHE A 162 -1.39 -14.63 11.32
CA PHE A 162 -1.35 -13.37 10.59
C PHE A 162 -1.78 -12.19 11.49
N ARG A 163 -2.88 -12.33 12.24
CA ARG A 163 -3.35 -11.29 13.17
C ARG A 163 -2.38 -11.03 14.32
N GLN A 164 -1.72 -12.07 14.84
CA GLN A 164 -0.68 -11.92 15.85
C GLN A 164 0.52 -11.14 15.29
N LYS A 165 1.00 -11.49 14.09
CA LYS A 165 2.09 -10.78 13.43
C LYS A 165 1.74 -9.32 13.16
N LEU A 166 0.54 -9.06 12.64
CA LEU A 166 0.05 -7.70 12.40
C LEU A 166 -0.09 -6.89 13.71
N SER A 167 -0.55 -7.53 14.78
CA SER A 167 -0.60 -6.89 16.11
C SER A 167 0.80 -6.50 16.59
N LEU A 168 1.80 -7.37 16.42
CA LEU A 168 3.19 -7.05 16.73
C LEU A 168 3.71 -5.88 15.89
N LEU A 169 3.44 -5.86 14.58
CA LEU A 169 3.85 -4.75 13.70
C LEU A 169 3.22 -3.41 14.12
N ARG A 170 1.96 -3.41 14.57
CA ARG A 170 1.25 -2.20 15.02
C ARG A 170 1.71 -1.66 16.36
N ASN A 171 2.35 -2.50 17.16
CA ASN A 171 2.79 -2.21 18.53
C ASN A 171 4.32 -2.24 18.67
N ALA A 172 5.06 -2.51 17.59
CA ALA A 172 6.50 -2.34 17.57
C ALA A 172 6.78 -0.92 18.06
N GLU A 173 7.54 -0.80 19.16
CA GLU A 173 7.73 0.47 19.85
C GLU A 173 8.09 1.56 18.85
N VAL A 174 7.47 2.73 19.02
CA VAL A 174 7.84 3.97 18.32
C VAL A 174 9.27 4.30 18.73
N ARG A 175 10.24 3.66 18.08
CA ARG A 175 11.66 3.91 18.31
C ARG A 175 11.91 5.33 17.83
N LEU A 176 12.45 6.15 18.74
CA LEU A 176 13.07 7.45 18.46
C LEU A 176 12.12 8.63 18.21
N ALA A 177 11.42 9.06 19.25
CA ALA A 177 11.23 10.49 19.53
C ALA A 177 10.91 10.64 21.02
N PHE A 178 11.58 11.58 21.71
CA PHE A 178 11.53 11.85 23.16
C PHE A 178 12.60 11.17 24.03
N SER A 179 13.85 11.55 23.80
CA SER A 179 14.76 11.91 24.90
C SER A 179 15.64 13.09 24.46
N PRO A 180 15.70 14.20 25.21
CA PRO A 180 16.84 15.10 25.15
C PRO A 180 18.02 14.42 25.87
N ILE A 181 19.27 14.75 25.48
CA ILE A 181 20.59 14.31 26.06
C ILE A 181 21.28 13.19 25.22
N PRO A 182 22.61 13.22 25.02
CA PRO A 182 23.27 13.50 23.74
C PRO A 182 23.70 12.21 23.03
N ILE A 183 23.89 12.32 21.71
CA ILE A 183 24.31 11.22 20.85
C ILE A 183 25.66 10.68 21.32
N THR A 184 25.65 9.52 21.97
CA THR A 184 26.79 8.62 22.04
C THR A 184 26.34 7.20 21.69
N ASN A 185 26.78 6.79 20.50
CA ASN A 185 26.93 5.44 19.98
C ASN A 185 26.12 4.30 20.61
N ILE A 186 25.02 3.94 19.95
CA ILE A 186 24.62 2.53 19.83
C ILE A 186 24.23 2.26 18.37
N ASN A 187 25.26 2.06 17.54
CA ASN A 187 25.14 1.32 16.28
C ASN A 187 25.21 -0.17 16.62
N ASN A 188 24.20 -0.94 16.25
CA ASN A 188 24.34 -2.22 15.53
C ASN A 188 23.00 -2.93 15.33
N LYS A 189 22.24 -2.47 14.32
CA LYS A 189 21.60 -3.28 13.27
C LYS A 189 20.88 -2.31 12.32
N PHE A 190 21.18 -2.42 11.02
CA PHE A 190 20.91 -1.49 9.93
C PHE A 190 21.87 -0.28 9.86
N GLN A 191 23.13 -0.55 9.52
CA GLN A 191 23.91 0.47 8.83
C GLN A 191 23.28 0.70 7.45
N GLU A 192 22.60 1.82 7.32
CA GLU A 192 22.33 2.48 6.05
C GLU A 192 23.67 2.75 5.35
N VAL A 193 23.85 2.19 4.14
CA VAL A 193 24.98 2.52 3.28
C VAL A 193 24.45 3.38 2.13
N ASN A 194 24.67 4.70 2.22
CA ASN A 194 24.77 5.65 1.10
C ASN A 194 23.80 5.43 -0.09
N GLY A 195 22.49 5.40 0.15
CA GLY A 195 21.46 5.47 -0.91
C GLY A 195 21.43 4.27 -1.88
N ILE A 196 21.90 3.09 -1.44
CA ILE A 196 21.85 1.86 -2.22
C ILE A 196 20.49 1.19 -2.05
N GLY A 197 19.73 1.00 -3.13
CA GLY A 197 18.51 0.17 -3.12
C GLY A 197 17.21 0.91 -2.78
N LEU A 198 17.25 2.23 -2.65
CA LEU A 198 16.09 3.06 -2.33
C LEU A 198 14.87 2.78 -3.23
N TYR A 199 15.07 2.56 -4.52
CA TYR A 199 13.94 2.45 -5.45
C TYR A 199 13.52 1.00 -5.74
N LEU A 200 14.09 0.01 -5.04
CA LEU A 200 13.87 -1.42 -5.34
C LEU A 200 12.40 -1.82 -5.22
N GLU A 201 11.70 -1.40 -4.16
CA GLU A 201 10.30 -1.78 -3.95
C GLU A 201 9.36 -1.15 -4.98
N ILE A 202 9.62 0.10 -5.38
CA ILE A 202 8.90 0.76 -6.48
C ILE A 202 9.02 -0.08 -7.75
N TRP A 203 10.23 -0.55 -8.07
CA TRP A 203 10.47 -1.34 -9.27
C TRP A 203 9.90 -2.74 -9.21
N LYS A 204 9.91 -3.39 -8.04
CA LYS A 204 9.22 -4.69 -7.85
C LYS A 204 7.72 -4.55 -8.13
N GLN A 205 7.09 -3.47 -7.68
CA GLN A 205 5.66 -3.22 -7.96
C GLN A 205 5.40 -2.90 -9.43
N MET A 206 6.32 -2.24 -10.12
CA MET A 206 6.18 -1.91 -11.55
C MET A 206 6.59 -3.05 -12.49
N GLN A 207 7.24 -4.10 -11.98
CA GLN A 207 7.71 -5.22 -12.77
C GLN A 207 6.60 -5.91 -13.60
N PRO A 208 5.40 -6.21 -13.07
CA PRO A 208 4.33 -6.79 -13.89
C PRO A 208 3.94 -5.93 -15.09
N PHE A 209 3.86 -4.61 -14.90
CA PHE A 209 3.59 -3.66 -15.98
C PHE A 209 4.70 -3.68 -17.05
N ILE A 210 5.97 -3.66 -16.63
CA ILE A 210 7.11 -3.67 -17.57
C ILE A 210 7.10 -4.94 -18.41
N LEU A 211 6.88 -6.11 -17.79
CA LEU A 211 6.82 -7.39 -18.51
C LEU A 211 5.64 -7.41 -19.50
N ALA A 212 4.46 -6.92 -19.08
CA ALA A 212 3.30 -6.81 -19.95
C ALA A 212 3.56 -5.88 -21.15
N ALA A 213 4.19 -4.73 -20.92
CA ALA A 213 4.52 -3.77 -21.96
C ALA A 213 5.53 -4.31 -22.98
N ILE A 214 6.54 -5.08 -22.54
CA ILE A 214 7.48 -5.76 -23.45
C ILE A 214 6.76 -6.79 -24.32
N ARG A 215 5.82 -7.55 -23.76
CA ARG A 215 5.02 -8.53 -24.54
C ARG A 215 4.11 -7.85 -25.55
N LYS A 216 3.49 -6.73 -25.17
CA LYS A 216 2.60 -5.93 -26.01
C LYS A 216 3.35 -5.17 -27.12
N GLY A 217 4.66 -4.97 -26.98
CA GLY A 217 5.49 -4.21 -27.91
C GLY A 217 5.65 -2.75 -27.49
N GLN A 218 4.62 -2.13 -26.91
CA GLN A 218 4.74 -0.82 -26.28
C GLN A 218 3.66 -0.57 -25.22
N ASP A 219 4.02 0.16 -24.17
CA ASP A 219 3.06 0.74 -23.23
C ASP A 219 3.67 1.90 -22.41
N SER A 220 2.82 2.71 -21.78
CA SER A 220 3.25 3.72 -20.81
C SER A 220 2.39 3.73 -19.53
N LYS A 221 2.99 4.15 -18.42
CA LYS A 221 2.30 4.29 -17.13
C LYS A 221 2.83 5.48 -16.35
N LYS A 222 1.92 6.37 -15.95
CA LYS A 222 2.23 7.46 -15.04
C LYS A 222 2.37 6.93 -13.61
N ILE A 223 3.58 7.01 -13.07
CA ILE A 223 3.89 6.63 -11.68
C ILE A 223 3.77 7.86 -10.77
N GLY A 224 4.25 9.01 -11.28
CA GLY A 224 4.22 10.29 -10.57
C GLY A 224 5.47 10.53 -9.71
N SER A 225 5.88 11.79 -9.63
CA SER A 225 7.17 12.16 -9.01
C SER A 225 7.20 12.07 -7.50
N ALA A 226 6.05 12.01 -6.84
CA ALA A 226 5.96 11.88 -5.38
C ALA A 226 6.65 10.59 -4.90
N ILE A 227 6.33 9.43 -5.50
CA ILE A 227 6.86 8.14 -5.06
C ILE A 227 8.40 8.11 -5.06
N PHE A 228 9.04 8.75 -6.04
CA PHE A 228 10.50 8.79 -6.11
C PHE A 228 11.14 9.87 -5.21
N LYS A 229 10.49 11.02 -5.03
CA LYS A 229 10.97 12.11 -4.16
C LYS A 229 11.09 11.72 -2.69
N ASN A 230 10.30 10.76 -2.27
CA ASN A 230 10.22 10.44 -0.86
C ASN A 230 11.06 9.23 -0.45
N VAL A 231 11.48 8.41 -1.41
CA VAL A 231 12.46 7.36 -1.14
C VAL A 231 13.89 7.83 -1.42
N GLY A 232 14.11 8.98 -2.07
CA GLY A 232 15.44 9.58 -2.15
C GLY A 232 15.45 11.08 -2.42
N ASN A 233 16.50 11.76 -1.97
CA ASN A 233 16.60 13.22 -2.00
C ASN A 233 17.35 13.75 -3.25
N ARG A 234 16.89 13.37 -4.46
CA ARG A 234 17.55 13.77 -5.72
C ARG A 234 17.13 15.18 -6.15
N LYS A 235 17.82 16.21 -5.64
CA LYS A 235 17.56 17.62 -5.98
C LYS A 235 18.14 18.10 -7.31
N SER A 236 19.22 17.48 -7.83
CA SER A 236 19.98 18.01 -8.97
C SER A 236 19.86 17.25 -10.30
N SER A 237 19.48 15.96 -10.30
CA SER A 237 19.45 15.10 -11.52
C SER A 237 18.06 14.57 -11.89
N GLY A 238 17.05 14.85 -11.06
CA GLY A 238 15.69 14.32 -11.24
C GLY A 238 15.62 12.79 -11.20
N TYR A 239 14.47 12.27 -11.65
CA TYR A 239 14.20 10.82 -11.73
C TYR A 239 14.20 10.30 -13.16
N ALA A 240 14.35 11.18 -14.15
CA ALA A 240 14.34 10.81 -15.55
C ALA A 240 15.53 9.89 -15.88
N PHE A 241 15.28 8.89 -16.71
CA PHE A 241 16.33 8.02 -17.24
C PHE A 241 15.90 7.38 -18.57
N ARG A 242 16.87 6.83 -19.28
CA ARG A 242 16.67 5.97 -20.44
C ARG A 242 17.66 4.82 -20.36
N LEU A 243 17.16 3.59 -20.53
CA LEU A 243 17.92 2.36 -20.66
C LEU A 243 17.56 1.73 -22.00
N ASP A 244 18.56 1.59 -22.86
CA ASP A 244 18.45 0.85 -24.12
C ASP A 244 19.06 -0.54 -23.87
N ILE A 245 18.21 -1.56 -23.91
CA ILE A 245 18.48 -2.94 -23.55
C ILE A 245 18.54 -3.75 -24.84
N SER A 246 19.59 -4.53 -25.02
CA SER A 246 19.75 -5.43 -26.16
C SER A 246 20.04 -6.83 -25.66
N ASP A 247 19.33 -7.82 -26.20
CA ASP A 247 19.51 -9.23 -25.89
C ASP A 247 19.51 -9.52 -24.36
N ALA A 248 18.49 -8.98 -23.68
CA ALA A 248 18.34 -9.02 -22.22
C ALA A 248 19.48 -8.37 -21.39
N VAL A 249 20.48 -7.74 -22.01
CA VAL A 249 21.56 -7.04 -21.32
C VAL A 249 21.13 -5.62 -20.99
N ILE A 250 20.92 -5.35 -19.69
CA ILE A 250 20.56 -4.02 -19.20
C ILE A 250 21.83 -3.21 -18.89
N PRO A 251 22.02 -2.03 -19.49
CA PRO A 251 23.19 -1.21 -19.22
C PRO A 251 23.15 -0.58 -17.81
N VAL A 252 24.33 -0.34 -17.24
CA VAL A 252 24.45 0.40 -15.97
C VAL A 252 24.44 1.89 -16.26
N LYS A 253 23.40 2.61 -15.80
CA LYS A 253 23.37 4.08 -15.89
C LYS A 253 24.03 4.74 -14.68
N LYS A 254 25.30 5.12 -14.84
CA LYS A 254 26.05 5.93 -13.85
C LYS A 254 25.26 7.22 -13.55
N GLY A 255 25.26 7.65 -12.29
CA GLY A 255 24.50 8.84 -11.85
C GLY A 255 23.00 8.64 -11.62
N SER A 256 22.38 7.56 -12.11
CA SER A 256 20.94 7.26 -11.85
C SER A 256 20.73 6.06 -10.92
N ALA A 257 20.51 6.31 -9.62
CA ALA A 257 20.18 5.28 -8.62
C ALA A 257 18.84 4.61 -8.95
N VAL A 258 17.88 5.41 -9.41
CA VAL A 258 16.58 4.99 -9.91
C VAL A 258 16.73 3.92 -11.01
N ALA A 259 17.55 4.20 -12.03
CA ALA A 259 17.78 3.25 -13.11
C ALA A 259 18.62 2.03 -12.67
N ARG A 260 19.58 2.20 -11.76
CA ARG A 260 20.38 1.09 -11.23
C ARG A 260 19.54 0.11 -10.42
N ASP A 261 18.60 0.61 -9.62
CA ASP A 261 17.71 -0.26 -8.83
C ASP A 261 16.69 -0.97 -9.73
N LEU A 262 16.21 -0.32 -10.81
CA LEU A 262 15.42 -1.01 -11.84
C LEU A 262 16.20 -2.17 -12.46
N LYS A 263 17.46 -1.92 -12.86
CA LYS A 263 18.35 -2.96 -13.40
C LYS A 263 18.44 -4.15 -12.44
N LYS A 264 18.67 -3.93 -11.14
CA LYS A 264 18.74 -5.03 -10.16
C LYS A 264 17.46 -5.88 -10.14
N VAL A 265 16.29 -5.24 -10.16
CA VAL A 265 15.00 -5.94 -10.14
C VAL A 265 14.79 -6.78 -11.41
N LEU A 266 15.16 -6.25 -12.58
CA LEU A 266 15.02 -6.95 -13.85
C LEU A 266 16.10 -8.04 -14.05
N ASP A 267 17.34 -7.81 -13.65
CA ASP A 267 18.43 -8.81 -13.68
C ASP A 267 18.10 -10.03 -12.81
N ALA A 268 17.37 -9.83 -11.71
CA ALA A 268 16.92 -10.89 -10.82
C ALA A 268 15.70 -11.67 -11.35
N ASN A 269 15.04 -11.19 -12.40
CA ASN A 269 13.80 -11.79 -12.91
C ASN A 269 14.07 -12.70 -14.12
N SER A 270 13.79 -13.99 -13.97
CA SER A 270 13.98 -15.00 -15.02
C SER A 270 13.07 -14.79 -16.22
N GLU A 271 11.83 -14.35 -16.00
CA GLU A 271 10.86 -14.09 -17.06
C GLU A 271 11.27 -12.90 -17.92
N PHE A 272 11.79 -11.83 -17.32
CA PHE A 272 12.38 -10.71 -18.05
C PHE A 272 13.47 -11.18 -19.01
N LYS A 273 14.43 -11.99 -18.52
CA LYS A 273 15.52 -12.52 -19.35
C LYS A 273 15.00 -13.32 -20.55
N LYS A 274 13.92 -14.09 -20.34
CA LYS A 274 13.28 -14.89 -21.38
C LYS A 274 12.64 -14.00 -22.45
N ILE A 275 11.85 -13.01 -22.05
CA ILE A 275 11.10 -12.17 -23.01
C ILE A 275 11.97 -11.08 -23.67
N ALA A 276 13.10 -10.73 -23.07
CA ALA A 276 14.02 -9.71 -23.59
C ALA A 276 15.12 -10.27 -24.50
N LYS A 277 15.31 -11.60 -24.54
CA LYS A 277 16.31 -12.25 -25.39
C LYS A 277 16.01 -12.01 -26.87
N GLY A 278 17.02 -11.63 -27.63
CA GLY A 278 16.90 -11.33 -29.07
C GLY A 278 16.06 -10.09 -29.41
N ARG A 279 15.75 -9.22 -28.45
CA ARG A 279 14.95 -7.99 -28.67
C ARG A 279 15.74 -6.73 -28.34
N ALA A 280 15.39 -5.63 -29.00
CA ALA A 280 15.81 -4.30 -28.60
C ALA A 280 14.67 -3.64 -27.80
N ILE A 281 14.93 -3.30 -26.54
CA ILE A 281 13.94 -2.73 -25.62
C ILE A 281 14.45 -1.37 -25.12
N THR A 282 13.61 -0.34 -25.18
CA THR A 282 13.86 0.94 -24.50
C THR A 282 12.94 1.05 -23.29
N ILE A 283 13.52 1.24 -22.11
CA ILE A 283 12.79 1.65 -20.90
C ILE A 283 13.20 3.08 -20.55
N ARG A 284 12.25 4.01 -20.60
CA ARG A 284 12.47 5.43 -20.36
C ARG A 284 11.51 5.96 -19.32
N MET A 285 12.01 6.75 -18.38
CA MET A 285 11.18 7.56 -17.50
C MET A 285 11.44 9.05 -17.75
N ASN A 286 10.39 9.83 -17.94
CA ASN A 286 10.50 11.28 -18.13
C ASN A 286 10.55 12.04 -16.77
N SER A 287 10.67 13.37 -16.82
CA SER A 287 10.70 14.24 -15.64
C SER A 287 9.42 14.17 -14.79
N ASP A 288 8.28 13.88 -15.41
CA ASP A 288 6.98 13.71 -14.75
C ASP A 288 6.80 12.32 -14.12
N CYS A 289 7.83 11.49 -14.20
CA CYS A 289 7.83 10.09 -13.73
C CYS A 289 6.73 9.26 -14.40
N GLU A 290 6.54 9.48 -15.70
CA GLU A 290 5.86 8.54 -16.58
C GLU A 290 6.89 7.58 -17.19
N LEU A 291 6.62 6.29 -17.04
CA LEU A 291 7.45 5.20 -17.52
C LEU A 291 6.92 4.75 -18.89
N PHE A 292 7.82 4.69 -19.87
CA PHE A 292 7.58 4.22 -21.22
C PHE A 292 8.42 2.97 -21.46
N VAL A 293 7.81 1.95 -22.04
CA VAL A 293 8.49 0.72 -22.44
C VAL A 293 8.14 0.48 -23.90
N THR A 294 9.16 0.39 -24.77
CA THR A 294 8.99 0.12 -26.20
C THR A 294 9.93 -0.99 -26.63
N THR A 295 9.44 -1.88 -27.46
CA THR A 295 10.18 -3.03 -28.00
C THR A 295 10.17 -2.92 -29.51
N SER A 296 11.33 -3.11 -30.11
CA SER A 296 11.57 -3.15 -31.56
C SER A 296 12.17 -4.49 -31.95
#